data_AF-A0A840YT51-F1
#
_entry.id   AF-A0A840YT51-F1
#
_cell.length_a   1.000
_cell.length_b   1.000
_cell.length_c   1.000
_cell.angle_alpha   90.00
_cell.angle_beta   90.00
_cell.angle_gamma   90.00
#
_symmetry.space_group_name_H-M   'P 1'
#
loop_
_entity.id
_entity.type
_entity.pdbx_description
1 polymer ?
#
loop_
_entity_poly.entity_id
_entity_poly.type
_entity_poly.pdbx_seq_one_letter_code
_entity_poly.pdbx_strand_id
1 'polypeptide(L)'
;MARIRERASAMRPLNAEIQAKSERERRARNFAFIEAKASSGSIDARDLAILRGRDARGYDWDEALRYADGWYAAHAGWPHRESELSGGL
;
A
#
# COMPACT_ATOMS: atom_id res chain seq x y z
N MET A 1 10.40 -23.74 -29.00
CA MET A 1 10.45 -23.23 -27.61
C MET A 1 11.46 -22.10 -27.39
N ALA A 2 12.67 -22.11 -27.98
CA ALA A 2 13.66 -21.04 -27.79
C ALA A 2 13.18 -19.62 -28.21
N ARG A 3 12.62 -19.49 -29.42
CA ARG A 3 12.13 -18.19 -29.97
C ARG A 3 11.03 -17.52 -29.13
N ILE A 4 10.17 -18.29 -28.46
CA ILE A 4 9.10 -17.75 -27.59
C ILE A 4 9.71 -17.20 -26.29
N ARG A 5 10.68 -17.91 -25.70
CA ARG A 5 11.37 -17.46 -24.49
C ARG A 5 12.21 -16.21 -24.73
N GLU A 6 12.85 -16.13 -25.89
CA GLU A 6 13.66 -14.97 -26.30
C GLU A 6 12.78 -13.72 -26.49
N ARG A 7 11.64 -13.86 -27.19
CA ARG A 7 10.65 -12.78 -27.31
C ARG A 7 10.07 -12.36 -25.95
N ALA A 8 9.77 -13.32 -25.08
CA ALA A 8 9.31 -13.02 -23.73
C ALA A 8 10.36 -12.24 -22.93
N SER A 9 11.64 -12.61 -23.04
CA SER A 9 12.74 -11.89 -22.39
C SER A 9 12.88 -10.47 -22.91
N ALA A 10 12.75 -10.26 -24.22
CA ALA A 10 12.81 -8.94 -24.84
C ALA A 10 11.66 -8.02 -24.40
N MET A 11 10.48 -8.58 -24.15
CA MET A 11 9.28 -7.82 -23.74
C MET A 11 9.19 -7.58 -22.23
N ARG A 12 9.93 -8.33 -21.40
CA ARG A 12 9.94 -8.18 -19.93
C ARG A 12 10.16 -6.74 -19.44
N PRO A 13 11.17 -5.97 -19.90
CA PRO A 13 11.40 -4.62 -19.40
C PRO A 13 10.20 -3.70 -19.67
N LEU A 14 9.66 -3.74 -20.89
CA LEU A 14 8.47 -2.97 -21.26
C LEU A 14 7.25 -3.34 -20.40
N ASN A 15 7.02 -4.64 -20.20
CA ASN A 15 5.91 -5.09 -19.35
C ASN A 15 6.08 -4.63 -17.90
N ALA A 16 7.31 -4.64 -17.37
CA ALA A 16 7.60 -4.14 -16.03
C ALA A 16 7.35 -2.63 -15.91
N GLU A 17 7.72 -1.84 -16.92
CA GLU A 17 7.44 -0.40 -16.95
C GLU A 17 5.94 -0.10 -17.00
N ILE A 18 5.19 -0.85 -17.82
CA ILE A 18 3.73 -0.74 -17.89
C ILE A 18 3.11 -1.05 -16.53
N GLN A 19 3.52 -2.15 -15.89
CA GLN A 19 3.05 -2.52 -14.56
C GLN A 19 3.37 -1.44 -13.52
N ALA A 20 4.61 -0.94 -13.51
CA ALA A 20 5.02 0.13 -12.60
C ALA A 20 4.21 1.41 -12.82
N LYS A 21 3.87 1.76 -14.07
CA LYS A 21 3.03 2.91 -14.38
C LYS A 21 1.59 2.70 -13.87
N SER A 22 0.98 1.56 -14.19
CA SER A 22 -0.37 1.23 -13.73
C SER A 22 -0.45 1.22 -12.21
N GLU A 23 0.59 0.75 -11.54
CA GLU A 23 0.66 0.76 -10.08
C GLU A 23 0.75 2.19 -9.52
N ARG A 24 1.59 3.06 -10.11
CA ARG A 24 1.60 4.50 -9.75
C ARG A 24 0.23 5.15 -9.93
N GLU A 25 -0.46 4.88 -11.03
CA GLU A 25 -1.81 5.40 -11.29
C GLU A 25 -2.85 4.87 -10.31
N ARG A 26 -2.78 3.59 -9.93
CA ARG A 26 -3.63 2.99 -8.89
C ARG A 26 -3.44 3.72 -7.57
N ARG A 27 -2.19 3.87 -7.12
CA ARG A 27 -1.84 4.55 -5.86
C ARG A 27 -2.33 6.00 -5.86
N ALA A 28 -2.12 6.73 -6.95
CA ALA A 28 -2.60 8.11 -7.09
C ALA A 28 -4.13 8.20 -7.01
N ARG A 29 -4.86 7.31 -7.69
CA ARG A 29 -6.33 7.26 -7.61
C ARG A 29 -6.84 6.96 -6.21
N ASN A 30 -6.18 6.05 -5.50
CA ASN A 30 -6.57 5.71 -4.13
C ASN A 30 -6.43 6.89 -3.17
N PHE A 31 -5.32 7.63 -3.26
CA PHE A 31 -5.14 8.86 -2.48
C PHE A 31 -6.18 9.91 -2.84
N ALA A 32 -6.40 10.16 -4.13
CA ALA A 32 -7.41 11.11 -4.59
C ALA A 32 -8.82 10.75 -4.09
N PHE A 33 -9.16 9.45 -4.04
CA PHE A 33 -10.43 8.98 -3.48
C PHE A 33 -10.56 9.32 -1.98
N ILE A 34 -9.52 9.08 -1.17
CA ILE A 34 -9.55 9.43 0.26
C ILE A 34 -9.59 10.95 0.47
N GLU A 35 -8.86 11.73 -0.33
CA GLU A 35 -8.93 13.20 -0.29
C GLU A 35 -10.32 13.73 -0.64
N ALA A 36 -11.00 13.08 -1.59
CA ALA A 36 -12.40 13.39 -1.90
C ALA A 36 -13.31 13.06 -0.70
N LYS A 37 -13.10 11.93 -0.01
CA LYS A 37 -13.80 11.63 1.25
C LYS A 37 -13.57 12.71 2.30
N ALA A 38 -12.32 13.17 2.47
CA ALA A 38 -11.96 14.26 3.37
C ALA A 38 -12.75 15.54 3.06
N SER A 39 -12.76 15.94 1.79
CA SER A 39 -13.46 17.14 1.33
C SER A 39 -14.98 17.03 1.48
N SER A 40 -15.54 15.83 1.35
CA SER A 40 -16.98 15.58 1.54
C SER A 40 -17.40 15.40 3.02
N GLY A 41 -16.45 15.37 3.95
CA GLY A 41 -16.72 15.11 5.37
C GLY A 41 -17.05 13.66 5.72
N SER A 42 -16.91 12.72 4.78
CA SER A 42 -17.16 11.27 4.98
C SER A 42 -15.92 10.48 5.38
N ILE A 43 -14.87 11.18 5.81
CA ILE A 43 -13.58 10.59 6.18
C ILE A 43 -13.63 9.94 7.55
N ASP A 44 -13.02 8.76 7.68
CA ASP A 44 -12.90 8.06 8.96
C ASP A 44 -11.47 8.15 9.56
N ALA A 45 -11.30 7.58 10.76
CA ALA A 45 -10.02 7.62 11.47
C ALA A 45 -8.90 6.84 10.74
N ARG A 46 -9.24 5.78 10.02
CA ARG A 46 -8.27 4.98 9.26
C ARG A 46 -7.82 5.75 8.03
N ASP A 47 -8.75 6.35 7.29
CA ASP A 47 -8.45 7.24 6.17
C ASP A 47 -7.55 8.41 6.58
N LEU A 48 -7.82 9.04 7.73
CA LEU A 48 -6.96 10.09 8.29
C LEU A 48 -5.56 9.56 8.59
N ALA A 49 -5.43 8.34 9.09
CA ALA A 49 -4.13 7.72 9.31
C ALA A 49 -3.38 7.45 7.98
N ILE A 50 -4.09 7.07 6.92
CA ILE A 50 -3.50 6.90 5.58
C ILE A 50 -2.93 8.24 5.07
N LEU A 51 -3.73 9.32 5.14
CA LEU A 51 -3.26 10.66 4.74
C LEU A 51 -2.07 11.13 5.57
N ARG A 52 -2.09 10.90 6.89
CA ARG A 52 -0.94 11.18 7.77
C ARG A 52 0.30 10.39 7.37
N GLY A 53 0.16 9.13 7.00
CA GLY A 53 1.27 8.30 6.52
C GLY A 53 1.93 8.92 5.28
N ARG A 54 1.12 9.35 4.31
CA ARG A 54 1.62 10.04 3.12
C ARG A 54 2.29 11.37 3.48
N ASP A 55 1.58 12.25 4.19
CA ASP A 55 2.01 13.64 4.36
C ASP A 55 3.20 13.77 5.33
N ALA A 56 3.26 12.94 6.38
CA ALA A 56 4.31 13.02 7.40
C ALA A 56 5.51 12.12 7.11
N ARG A 57 5.34 11.02 6.35
CA ARG A 57 6.40 10.03 6.11
C ARG A 57 6.78 9.86 4.65
N GLY A 58 6.04 10.45 3.72
CA GLY A 58 6.26 10.27 2.29
C GLY A 58 5.91 8.86 1.79
N TYR A 59 5.13 8.11 2.57
CA TYR A 59 4.80 6.73 2.25
C TYR A 59 3.99 6.60 0.96
N ASP A 60 4.29 5.55 0.20
CA ASP A 60 3.41 5.13 -0.88
C ASP A 60 2.08 4.57 -0.31
N TRP A 61 1.14 4.25 -1.20
CA TRP A 61 -0.17 3.76 -0.77
C TRP A 61 -0.09 2.51 0.13
N ASP A 62 0.76 1.55 -0.21
CA ASP A 62 0.81 0.26 0.49
C ASP A 62 1.50 0.42 1.86
N GLU A 63 2.50 1.29 1.96
CA GLU A 63 3.11 1.71 3.21
C GLU A 63 2.15 2.51 4.10
N ALA A 64 1.42 3.48 3.53
CA ALA A 64 0.44 4.27 4.23
C ALA A 64 -0.72 3.42 4.75
N LEU A 65 -1.15 2.41 3.98
CA LEU A 65 -2.17 1.45 4.41
C LEU A 65 -1.69 0.61 5.60
N ARG A 66 -0.47 0.05 5.53
CA ARG A 66 0.12 -0.70 6.65
C ARG A 66 0.29 0.15 7.91
N TYR A 67 0.73 1.39 7.73
CA TYR A 67 0.81 2.36 8.82
C TYR A 67 -0.56 2.61 9.46
N ALA A 68 -1.59 2.84 8.64
CA ALA A 68 -2.95 3.07 9.12
C ALA A 68 -3.52 1.84 9.84
N ASP A 69 -3.25 0.63 9.36
CA ASP A 69 -3.69 -0.60 10.01
C ASP A 69 -3.01 -0.78 11.37
N GLY A 70 -1.71 -0.53 11.48
CA GLY A 70 -0.99 -0.56 12.75
C GLY A 70 -1.47 0.52 13.73
N TRP A 71 -1.68 1.74 13.23
CA TRP A 71 -2.22 2.85 14.02
C TRP A 71 -3.63 2.52 14.53
N TYR A 72 -4.50 1.99 13.66
CA TYR A 72 -5.86 1.60 14.00
C TYR A 72 -5.88 0.44 15.01
N ALA A 73 -5.04 -0.59 14.82
CA ALA A 73 -4.92 -1.70 15.77
C ALA A 73 -4.50 -1.22 17.17
N ALA A 74 -3.53 -0.29 17.24
CA ALA A 74 -3.09 0.31 18.49
C ALA A 74 -4.19 1.15 19.17
N HIS A 75 -4.99 1.88 18.39
CA HIS A 75 -6.07 2.73 18.94
C HIS A 75 -7.35 1.94 19.27
N ALA A 76 -7.62 0.85 18.56
CA ALA A 76 -8.75 -0.05 18.79
C ALA A 76 -8.49 -1.05 19.93
N GLY A 77 -7.32 -1.00 20.57
CA GLY A 77 -6.97 -1.83 21.73
C GLY A 77 -6.65 -3.29 21.39
N TRP A 78 -6.20 -3.59 20.17
CA TRP A 78 -5.80 -4.95 19.83
C TRP A 78 -4.52 -5.32 20.58
N PRO A 79 -4.48 -6.44 21.33
CA PRO A 79 -3.25 -6.90 21.98
C PRO A 79 -2.17 -7.05 20.92
N HIS A 80 -0.98 -6.53 21.20
CA HIS A 80 0.21 -6.78 20.41
C HIS A 80 0.40 -8.30 20.31
N ARG A 81 0.14 -8.90 19.15
CA ARG A 81 0.53 -10.29 18.90
C ARG A 81 2.01 -10.28 18.63
N GLU A 82 2.79 -10.42 19.70
CA GLU A 82 4.15 -10.91 19.57
C GLU A 82 4.03 -12.27 18.89
N SER A 83 4.62 -12.40 17.70
CA SER A 83 4.69 -13.68 17.00
C SER A 83 5.49 -14.62 17.89
N GLU A 84 4.81 -15.55 18.58
CA GLU A 84 5.42 -16.70 19.26
C GLU A 84 6.13 -17.58 18.22
N LEU A 85 7.33 -17.17 17.82
CA LEU A 85 8.32 -17.99 17.12
C LEU A 85 9.65 -17.95 17.88
N SER A 86 9.57 -18.06 19.20
CA SER A 86 10.72 -18.38 20.05
C SER A 86 10.22 -19.16 21.26
N GLY A 87 10.60 -20.43 21.34
CA GLY A 87 10.43 -21.20 22.57
C GLY A 87 9.92 -22.63 22.43
N GLY A 88 10.23 -23.34 21.34
CA GLY A 88 10.22 -24.80 21.37
C GLY A 88 11.61 -25.32 21.73
N LEU A 89 11.90 -25.43 23.03
CA LEU A 89 12.93 -26.32 23.57
C LEU A 89 12.28 -27.67 23.91
#